data_AF-A0A922HSY2-F1
#
_entry.id   AF-A0A922HSY2-F1
#
_cell.length_a   1.000
_cell.length_b   1.000
_cell.length_c   1.000
_cell.angle_alpha   90.00
_cell.angle_beta   90.00
_cell.angle_gamma   90.00
#
_symmetry.space_group_name_H-M   'P 1'
#
loop_
_entity.id
_entity.type
_entity.pdbx_description
1 polymer ?
#
loop_
_entity_poly.entity_id
_entity_poly.type
_entity_poly.pdbx_seq_one_letter_code
_entity_poly.pdbx_strand_id
1 'polypeptide(L)' 'MTRGNQRELARQKNQKKQHEQQKKKTADSKDGNRGLTLEERRHRDAEMMRLKQKKKEEELAARQQQQQKG' A
#
# COMPACT_ATOMS: atom_id res chain seq x y z
N MET A 1 9.73 -20.58 -35.74
CA MET A 1 9.73 -19.38 -34.86
C MET A 1 8.32 -18.85 -34.51
N THR A 2 7.24 -19.31 -35.15
CA THR A 2 5.88 -18.72 -35.04
C THR A 2 4.99 -19.23 -33.87
N ARG A 3 5.49 -20.12 -33.00
CA ARG A 3 4.72 -20.66 -31.86
C ARG A 3 5.30 -20.35 -30.47
N GLY A 4 6.61 -20.10 -30.37
CA GLY A 4 7.26 -19.70 -29.11
C GLY A 4 6.78 -18.32 -28.63
N ASN A 5 6.65 -17.38 -29.57
CA ASN A 5 6.17 -16.03 -29.29
C ASN A 5 4.71 -16.02 -28.79
N GLN A 6 3.84 -16.86 -29.36
CA GLN A 6 2.44 -16.92 -28.94
C GLN A 6 2.23 -17.52 -27.55
N ARG A 7 3.05 -18.51 -27.18
CA ARG A 7 3.03 -19.08 -25.82
C ARG A 7 3.48 -18.04 -24.79
N GLU A 8 4.56 -17.33 -25.09
CA GLU A 8 5.08 -16.31 -24.16
C GLU A 8 4.12 -15.13 -24.02
N LEU A 9 3.53 -14.69 -25.13
CA LEU A 9 2.48 -13.67 -25.12
C LEU A 9 1.25 -14.10 -24.29
N ALA A 10 0.83 -15.36 -24.38
CA ALA A 10 -0.27 -15.89 -23.59
C ALA A 10 0.06 -15.92 -22.08
N ARG A 11 1.29 -16.29 -21.70
CA ARG A 11 1.74 -16.24 -20.31
C ARG A 11 1.74 -14.80 -19.78
N GLN A 12 2.29 -13.86 -20.53
CA GLN A 12 2.30 -12.45 -20.15
C GLN A 12 0.88 -11.90 -20.00
N LYS A 13 -0.03 -12.23 -20.92
CA LYS A 13 -1.45 -11.85 -20.81
C LYS A 13 -2.12 -12.45 -19.57
N ASN A 14 -1.85 -13.71 -19.26
CA ASN A 14 -2.40 -14.36 -18.07
C ASN A 14 -1.83 -13.77 -16.77
N GLN A 15 -0.53 -13.52 -16.71
CA GLN A 15 0.11 -12.86 -15.56
C GLN A 15 -0.47 -11.45 -15.37
N LYS A 16 -0.57 -10.67 -16.45
CA LYS A 16 -1.18 -9.33 -16.41
C LYS A 16 -2.63 -9.39 -15.92
N LYS A 17 -3.43 -10.33 -16.42
CA LYS A 17 -4.82 -10.53 -15.98
C LYS A 17 -4.91 -10.91 -14.50
N GLN A 18 -4.03 -11.79 -14.01
CA GLN A 18 -3.97 -12.13 -12.58
C GLN A 18 -3.58 -10.92 -11.72
N HIS A 19 -2.59 -10.14 -12.13
CA HIS A 19 -2.20 -8.92 -11.42
C HIS A 19 -3.32 -7.87 -11.41
N GLU A 20 -4.05 -7.70 -12.51
CA GLU A 20 -5.21 -6.82 -12.58
C GLU A 20 -6.33 -7.30 -11.66
N GLN A 21 -6.60 -8.61 -11.61
CA GLN A 21 -7.57 -9.19 -10.68
C GLN A 21 -7.17 -8.96 -9.22
N GLN A 22 -5.89 -9.11 -8.88
CA GLN A 22 -5.37 -8.82 -7.53
C GLN A 22 -5.56 -7.35 -7.16
N LYS A 23 -5.37 -6.41 -8.09
CA LYS A 23 -5.63 -4.97 -7.87
C LYS A 23 -7.11 -4.66 -7.69
N LYS A 24 -7.98 -5.38 -8.41
CA LYS A 24 -9.45 -5.25 -8.35
C LYS A 24 -10.07 -5.94 -7.13
N LYS A 25 -9.31 -6.71 -6.35
CA LYS A 25 -9.81 -7.25 -5.08
C LYS A 25 -10.28 -6.09 -4.21
N THR A 26 -11.53 -6.19 -3.75
CA THR A 26 -12.13 -5.19 -2.86
C THR A 26 -11.28 -5.03 -1.61
N ALA A 27 -11.44 -3.88 -0.96
CA ALA A 27 -10.63 -3.52 0.18
C ALA A 27 -10.71 -4.58 1.31
N ASP A 28 -11.80 -5.34 1.40
CA ASP A 28 -12.02 -6.43 2.37
C ASP A 28 -11.30 -7.75 2.01
N SER A 29 -10.99 -7.96 0.73
CA SER A 29 -10.33 -9.17 0.23
C SER A 29 -8.79 -9.10 0.25
N LYS A 30 -8.23 -7.91 0.53
CA LYS A 30 -6.78 -7.71 0.71
C LYS A 30 -6.34 -8.37 2.02
N ASP A 31 -5.23 -9.13 1.99
CA ASP A 31 -4.78 -9.96 3.12
C ASP A 31 -4.71 -9.19 4.46
N GLY A 32 -4.32 -7.91 4.45
CA GLY A 32 -4.26 -7.07 5.67
C GLY A 32 -5.60 -6.56 6.20
N ASN A 33 -6.70 -6.82 5.49
CA ASN A 33 -8.05 -6.36 5.80
C ASN A 33 -9.07 -7.50 5.87
N ARG A 34 -8.65 -8.75 5.63
CA ARG A 34 -9.53 -9.91 5.73
C ARG A 34 -10.01 -10.06 7.17
N GLY A 35 -11.33 -10.13 7.35
CA GLY A 35 -11.96 -10.33 8.65
C GLY A 35 -12.09 -9.06 9.50
N LEU A 36 -11.71 -7.89 8.99
CA LEU A 36 -11.97 -6.63 9.69
C LEU A 36 -13.30 -6.04 9.28
N THR A 37 -14.01 -5.49 10.25
CA THR A 37 -15.17 -4.65 10.00
C THR A 37 -14.75 -3.28 9.44
N LEU A 38 -15.71 -2.56 8.86
CA LEU A 38 -15.49 -1.20 8.35
C LEU A 38 -14.97 -0.26 9.45
N GLU A 39 -15.49 -0.40 10.68
CA GLU A 39 -15.12 0.44 11.81
C GLU A 39 -13.70 0.17 12.29
N GLU A 40 -13.28 -1.10 12.37
CA GLU A 40 -11.89 -1.46 12.71
C GLU A 40 -10.89 -0.94 11.67
N ARG A 41 -11.26 -0.97 10.38
CA ARG A 41 -10.46 -0.39 9.31
C ARG A 41 -10.30 1.12 9.51
N ARG A 42 -11.40 1.82 9.77
CA ARG A 42 -11.40 3.28 10.02
C ARG A 42 -10.55 3.64 11.24
N HIS A 43 -10.67 2.86 12.32
CA HIS A 43 -9.88 3.07 13.53
C HIS A 43 -8.39 2.94 13.24
N ARG A 44 -7.97 1.87 12.55
CA ARG A 44 -6.57 1.68 12.16
C ARG A 44 -6.05 2.81 11.28
N ASP A 45 -6.82 3.22 10.28
CA ASP A 45 -6.43 4.31 9.37
C ASP A 45 -6.28 5.63 10.15
N ALA A 46 -7.17 5.91 11.10
CA ALA A 46 -7.10 7.07 11.99
C ALA A 46 -5.87 7.03 12.92
N GLU A 47 -5.57 5.89 13.53
CA GLU A 47 -4.38 5.71 14.38
C GLU A 47 -3.08 5.94 13.57
N MET A 48 -3.00 5.36 12.37
CA MET A 48 -1.85 5.55 11.50
C MET A 48 -1.67 7.02 11.08
N MET A 49 -2.76 7.76 10.88
CA MET A 49 -2.70 9.19 10.60
C MET A 49 -2.23 10.00 11.81
N ARG A 50 -2.71 9.67 13.02
CA ARG A 50 -2.25 10.31 14.26
C ARG A 50 -0.76 10.08 14.51
N LEU A 51 -0.29 8.85 14.28
CA LEU A 51 1.13 8.51 14.40
C LEU A 51 1.98 9.27 13.37
N LYS A 52 1.51 9.39 12.12
CA LYS A 52 2.19 10.19 11.08
C LYS A 52 2.28 11.67 11.44
N GLN A 53 1.22 12.25 12.01
CA GLN A 53 1.22 13.64 12.47
C GLN A 53 2.24 13.86 13.58
N LYS A 54 2.22 13.02 14.63
CA LYS A 54 3.19 13.06 15.72
C LYS A 54 4.63 12.96 15.21
N LYS A 55 4.92 11.99 14.33
CA LYS A 55 6.25 11.82 13.75
C LYS A 55 6.71 13.06 12.97
N LYS A 56 5.81 13.70 12.21
CA LYS A 56 6.12 14.94 11.49
C LYS A 56 6.40 16.10 12.45
N GLU A 57 5.63 16.23 13.52
CA GLU A 57 5.83 17.25 14.56
C GLU A 57 7.17 17.04 15.28
N GLU A 58 7.49 15.80 15.65
CA GLU A 58 8.78 15.43 16.26
C GLU A 58 9.95 15.72 15.33
N GLU A 59 9.84 15.38 14.04
CA GLU A 59 10.88 15.66 13.04
C GLU A 59 11.06 17.17 12.83
N LEU A 60 9.97 17.94 12.79
CA LEU A 60 10.01 19.40 12.70
C LEU A 60 10.69 19.99 13.94
N ALA A 61 10.32 19.54 15.13
CA ALA A 61 10.90 19.98 16.39
C ALA A 61 12.40 19.63 16.47
N ALA A 62 12.79 18.41 16.08
CA ALA A 62 14.19 17.99 16.02
C ALA A 62 14.99 18.85 15.04
N ARG A 63 14.42 19.15 13.87
CA ARG A 63 15.06 20.02 12.87
C ARG A 63 15.23 21.45 13.37
N GLN A 64 14.23 22.01 14.06
CA GLN A 64 14.33 23.35 14.66
C GLN A 64 15.40 23.39 15.76
N GLN A 65 15.48 22.36 16.60
CA GLN A 65 16.51 22.25 17.65
C GLN A 65 17.93 22.14 17.07
N GLN A 66 18.09 21.47 15.92
CA GLN A 66 19.39 21.41 15.23
C GLN A 66 19.79 22.77 14.65
N GLN A 67 18.84 23.56 14.14
CA GLN A 67 19.10 24.91 13.61
C GLN A 67 19.44 25.94 14.68
N GLN A 68 18.99 25.74 15.93
CA GLN A 68 19.30 26.64 17.05
C GLN A 68 20.67 26.35 17.71
N LYS A 69 21.27 25.18 17.42
CA LYS A 69 22.53 24.73 18.04
C LYS A 69 23.76 24.88 17.13
N GLY A 70 23.57 25.21 15.85
CA GLY A 70 24.63 25.54 14.90
C GLY A 70 24.69 27.03 14.64
#